data_AF-A0A239GGL7-F1
#
_entry.id   AF-A0A239GGL7-F1
#
_cell.length_a   1.000
_cell.length_b   1.000
_cell.length_c   1.000
_cell.angle_alpha   90.00
_cell.angle_beta   90.00
_cell.angle_gamma   90.00
#
_symmetry.space_group_name_H-M   'P 1'
#
loop_
_entity.id
_entity.type
_entity.pdbx_description
1 polymer ?
#
loop_
_entity_poly.entity_id
_entity_poly.type
_entity_poly.pdbx_seq_one_letter_code
_entity_poly.pdbx_strand_id
1 'polypeptide(L)'
;MSASYNGLDVFGYQFDRFAYEHPWIGEQVGEFMLGPAGGGVLEYRNATVFALPAGGAHEVHGEILEWYTAHGGPYGPLGYPISDEKPTPTGYGRYNLFENGAVGWLPESGAFPIGGTPSSSSDGPTDTAEVVSVIVEPEPRLSA
;
A
#
# COMPACT_ATOMS: atom_id res chain seq x y z
N MET A 1 -34.52 24.57 -13.59
CA MET A 1 -33.89 23.23 -13.56
C MET A 1 -32.64 23.28 -14.42
N SER A 2 -31.51 23.69 -13.84
CA SER A 2 -30.20 23.45 -14.42
C SER A 2 -29.39 22.75 -13.33
N ALA A 3 -29.44 21.42 -13.34
CA ALA A 3 -28.45 20.66 -12.58
C ALA A 3 -27.14 20.85 -13.32
N SER A 4 -26.39 21.89 -12.94
CA SER A 4 -24.96 21.96 -13.20
C SER A 4 -24.34 20.80 -12.42
N TYR A 5 -24.26 19.64 -13.07
CA TYR A 5 -23.56 18.47 -12.55
C TYR A 5 -22.10 18.86 -12.39
N ASN A 6 -21.73 19.27 -11.18
CA ASN A 6 -20.33 19.50 -10.87
C ASN A 6 -19.71 18.11 -10.76
N GLY A 7 -18.46 17.91 -11.20
CA GLY A 7 -17.78 16.61 -11.12
C GLY A 7 -17.77 15.99 -9.71
N LEU A 8 -18.06 16.80 -8.68
CA LEU A 8 -18.32 16.38 -7.30
C LEU A 8 -19.57 15.50 -7.13
N ASP A 9 -20.64 15.72 -7.90
CA ASP A 9 -21.88 14.94 -7.80
C ASP A 9 -21.66 13.50 -8.29
N VAL A 10 -20.82 13.32 -9.32
CA VAL A 10 -20.45 12.00 -9.85
C VAL A 10 -19.72 11.17 -8.79
N PHE A 11 -18.86 11.80 -7.99
CA PHE A 11 -18.20 11.14 -6.87
C PHE A 11 -19.18 10.81 -5.74
N GLY A 12 -20.07 11.74 -5.39
CA GLY A 12 -21.12 11.51 -4.40
C GLY A 12 -21.90 10.23 -4.70
N TYR A 13 -22.36 10.04 -5.94
CA TYR A 13 -23.07 8.82 -6.34
C TYR A 13 -22.22 7.55 -6.24
N GLN A 14 -20.92 7.62 -6.51
CA GLN A 14 -20.05 6.43 -6.40
C GLN A 14 -19.86 6.01 -4.94
N PHE A 15 -19.57 6.97 -4.06
CA PHE A 15 -19.41 6.70 -2.63
C PHE A 15 -20.71 6.28 -1.95
N ASP A 16 -21.82 6.97 -2.24
CA ASP A 16 -23.13 6.63 -1.69
C ASP A 16 -23.58 5.24 -2.12
N ARG A 17 -23.40 4.91 -3.41
CA ARG A 17 -23.69 3.58 -3.93
C ARG A 17 -22.81 2.52 -3.27
N PHE A 18 -21.51 2.79 -3.16
CA PHE A 18 -20.56 1.86 -2.57
C PHE A 18 -20.91 1.57 -1.11
N ALA A 19 -21.18 2.61 -0.31
CA ALA A 19 -21.57 2.46 1.09
C ALA A 19 -22.92 1.75 1.27
N TYR A 20 -23.86 1.97 0.35
CA TYR A 20 -25.12 1.23 0.33
C TYR A 20 -24.94 -0.27 0.04
N GLU A 21 -24.03 -0.61 -0.89
CA GLU A 21 -23.70 -2.00 -1.24
C GLU A 21 -22.82 -2.68 -0.17
N HIS A 22 -22.05 -1.89 0.60
CA HIS A 22 -21.10 -2.37 1.60
C HIS A 22 -21.37 -1.77 3.00
N PRO A 23 -22.51 -2.10 3.65
CA PRO A 23 -22.87 -1.49 4.93
C PRO A 23 -21.89 -1.77 6.07
N TRP A 24 -21.02 -2.78 5.90
CA TRP A 24 -19.98 -3.13 6.86
C TRP A 24 -18.88 -2.07 6.97
N ILE A 25 -18.68 -1.20 5.98
CA ILE A 25 -17.66 -0.14 6.06
C ILE A 25 -18.02 0.92 7.12
N GLY A 26 -19.28 0.96 7.53
CA GLY A 26 -19.79 1.84 8.57
C GLY A 26 -20.10 3.24 8.06
N GLU A 27 -20.20 4.18 9.00
CA GLU A 27 -20.52 5.57 8.70
C GLU A 27 -19.30 6.30 8.12
N GLN A 28 -19.56 7.31 7.29
CA GLN A 28 -18.54 8.25 6.84
C GLN A 28 -17.96 9.00 8.06
N VAL A 29 -16.64 9.02 8.17
CA VAL A 29 -15.93 9.71 9.26
C VAL A 29 -15.01 10.82 8.76
N GLY A 30 -14.57 10.74 7.51
CA GLY A 30 -13.72 11.75 6.88
C GLY A 30 -14.47 12.68 5.93
N GLU A 31 -13.83 13.78 5.59
CA GLU A 31 -14.26 14.63 4.48
C GLU A 31 -13.81 14.03 3.14
N PHE A 32 -14.58 14.31 2.08
CA PHE A 32 -14.18 13.95 0.73
C PHE A 32 -12.92 14.72 0.32
N MET A 33 -11.89 13.98 -0.07
CA MET A 33 -10.63 14.55 -0.54
C MET A 33 -10.43 14.23 -2.02
N LEU A 34 -10.01 15.24 -2.79
CA LEU A 34 -9.56 15.05 -4.16
C LEU A 34 -8.13 14.51 -4.17
N GLY A 35 -7.92 13.43 -4.92
CA GLY A 35 -6.62 12.82 -5.16
C GLY A 35 -6.11 13.06 -6.59
N PRO A 36 -5.01 12.39 -6.99
CA PRO A 36 -4.43 12.55 -8.32
C PRO A 36 -5.37 12.08 -9.43
N ALA A 37 -5.13 12.54 -10.67
CA ALA A 37 -5.97 12.23 -11.84
C ALA A 37 -7.47 12.58 -11.67
N GLY A 38 -7.80 13.43 -10.69
CA GLY A 38 -9.17 13.82 -10.37
C GLY A 38 -9.95 12.76 -9.62
N GLY A 39 -9.31 11.74 -9.04
CA GLY A 39 -9.96 10.75 -8.20
C GLY A 39 -10.39 11.31 -6.85
N GLY A 40 -11.19 10.53 -6.13
CA GLY A 40 -11.74 10.85 -4.83
C GLY A 40 -11.28 9.88 -3.75
N VAL A 41 -11.16 10.36 -2.53
CA VAL A 41 -10.89 9.55 -1.34
C VAL A 41 -11.92 9.91 -0.29
N LEU A 42 -12.53 8.90 0.33
CA LEU A 42 -13.46 9.10 1.44
C LEU A 42 -13.24 8.03 2.52
N GLU A 43 -13.10 8.51 3.75
CA GLU A 43 -12.88 7.64 4.91
C GLU A 43 -14.19 7.26 5.58
N TYR A 44 -14.36 5.97 5.80
CA TYR A 44 -15.44 5.35 6.57
C TYR A 44 -14.86 4.68 7.81
N ARG A 45 -15.70 4.44 8.81
CA ARG A 45 -15.28 3.88 10.11
C ARG A 45 -14.38 2.64 9.99
N ASN A 46 -14.65 1.75 9.03
CA ASN A 46 -13.94 0.48 8.89
C ASN A 46 -13.12 0.35 7.60
N ALA A 47 -13.14 1.34 6.70
CA ALA A 47 -12.44 1.28 5.42
C ALA A 47 -12.22 2.67 4.82
N THR A 48 -11.22 2.81 3.95
CA THR A 48 -11.13 3.99 3.07
C THR A 48 -11.52 3.58 1.66
N VAL A 49 -12.47 4.31 1.08
CA VAL A 49 -12.94 4.09 -0.29
C VAL A 49 -12.23 5.09 -1.20
N PHE A 50 -11.72 4.59 -2.31
CA PHE A 50 -11.06 5.37 -3.33
C PHE A 50 -11.85 5.25 -4.63
N ALA A 51 -12.19 6.37 -5.26
CA ALA A 51 -12.97 6.40 -6.48
C ALA A 51 -12.22 7.06 -7.62
N LEU A 52 -12.23 6.43 -8.79
CA LEU A 52 -11.78 7.03 -10.05
C LEU A 52 -12.98 7.34 -10.95
N PRO A 53 -13.01 8.46 -11.70
CA PRO A 53 -14.11 8.79 -12.61
C PRO A 53 -14.46 7.65 -13.59
N ALA A 54 -13.45 6.96 -14.09
CA ALA A 54 -13.61 5.85 -15.05
C ALA A 54 -13.44 4.46 -14.41
N GLY A 55 -12.83 4.39 -13.21
CA GLY A 55 -12.43 3.13 -12.58
C GLY A 55 -13.39 2.59 -11.53
N GLY A 56 -14.38 3.38 -11.11
CA GLY A 56 -15.28 3.01 -10.02
C GLY A 56 -14.70 3.31 -8.65
N ALA A 57 -15.47 2.97 -7.61
CA ALA A 57 -15.06 3.05 -6.20
C ALA A 57 -14.64 1.67 -5.70
N HIS A 58 -13.51 1.61 -5.01
CA HIS A 58 -12.95 0.39 -4.42
C HIS A 58 -12.46 0.69 -3.00
N GLU A 59 -12.69 -0.22 -2.07
CA GLU A 59 -12.26 -0.09 -0.68
C GLU A 59 -10.90 -0.73 -0.40
N VAL A 60 -10.16 -0.10 0.50
CA VAL A 60 -8.98 -0.66 1.12
C VAL A 60 -9.13 -0.49 2.63
N HIS A 61 -8.82 -1.53 3.40
CA HIS A 61 -9.00 -1.50 4.85
C HIS A 61 -7.91 -2.28 5.59
N GLY A 62 -7.94 -2.23 6.93
CA GLY A 62 -7.01 -2.96 7.80
C GLY A 62 -5.53 -2.70 7.51
N GLU A 63 -4.70 -3.73 7.69
CA GLU A 63 -3.25 -3.62 7.50
C GLU A 63 -2.85 -3.34 6.04
N ILE A 64 -3.68 -3.73 5.06
CA ILE A 64 -3.44 -3.37 3.65
C ILE A 64 -3.53 -1.85 3.47
N LEU A 65 -4.53 -1.20 4.10
CA LEU A 65 -4.67 0.26 4.06
C LEU A 65 -3.50 0.95 4.78
N GLU A 66 -3.11 0.45 5.94
CA GLU A 66 -1.97 1.00 6.69
C GLU A 66 -0.67 0.94 5.86
N TRP A 67 -0.40 -0.21 5.24
CA TRP A 67 0.75 -0.35 4.35
C TRP A 67 0.63 0.57 3.14
N TYR A 68 -0.52 0.59 2.46
CA TYR A 68 -0.74 1.38 1.25
C TYR A 68 -0.57 2.89 1.51
N THR A 69 -1.15 3.41 2.58
CA THR A 69 -1.03 4.82 2.97
C THR A 69 0.40 5.18 3.38
N ALA A 70 1.10 4.30 4.11
CA ALA A 70 2.51 4.48 4.45
C ALA A 70 3.43 4.54 3.22
N HIS A 71 3.04 3.91 2.10
CA HIS A 71 3.77 3.93 0.83
C HIS A 71 3.28 5.01 -0.14
N GLY A 72 2.58 6.03 0.37
CA GLY A 72 2.16 7.21 -0.41
C GLY A 72 0.74 7.12 -0.97
N GLY A 73 0.03 6.02 -0.73
CA GLY A 73 -1.35 5.82 -1.17
C GLY A 73 -1.51 6.06 -2.68
N PRO A 74 -2.54 6.81 -3.12
CA PRO A 74 -2.79 7.04 -4.55
C PRO A 74 -1.74 7.93 -5.23
N TYR A 75 -0.94 8.66 -4.45
CA TYR A 75 0.22 9.41 -4.96
C TYR A 75 1.49 8.56 -5.04
N GLY A 76 1.45 7.37 -4.45
CA GLY A 76 2.55 6.42 -4.40
C GLY A 76 2.71 5.61 -5.69
N PRO A 77 3.71 4.70 -5.72
CA PRO A 77 4.02 3.92 -6.91
C PRO A 77 2.93 2.92 -7.32
N LEU A 78 2.03 2.54 -6.41
CA LEU A 78 0.93 1.62 -6.72
C LEU A 78 -0.21 2.28 -7.49
N GLY A 79 -0.41 3.59 -7.32
CA GLY A 79 -1.60 4.29 -7.84
C GLY A 79 -2.88 3.86 -7.09
N TYR A 80 -4.03 4.08 -7.72
CA TYR A 80 -5.33 3.80 -7.12
C TYR A 80 -5.64 2.29 -7.01
N PRO A 81 -6.47 1.87 -6.04
CA PRO A 81 -7.03 0.54 -6.05
C PRO A 81 -7.99 0.37 -7.25
N ILE A 82 -7.92 -0.79 -7.87
CA ILE A 82 -8.79 -1.22 -8.97
C ILE A 82 -9.66 -2.43 -8.58
N SER A 83 -9.53 -2.87 -7.32
CA SER A 83 -10.42 -3.85 -6.72
C SER A 83 -10.60 -3.63 -5.22
N ASP A 84 -11.77 -4.01 -4.75
CA ASP A 84 -12.10 -4.34 -3.37
C ASP A 84 -11.16 -5.40 -2.76
N GLU A 85 -11.19 -5.53 -1.43
CA GLU A 85 -10.35 -6.48 -0.69
C GLU A 85 -10.88 -7.92 -0.83
N LYS A 86 -10.13 -8.74 -1.58
CA LYS A 86 -10.53 -10.11 -1.92
C LYS A 86 -9.79 -11.14 -1.09
N PRO A 87 -10.45 -12.26 -0.71
CA PRO A 87 -9.74 -13.39 -0.15
C PRO A 87 -8.83 -14.02 -1.20
N THR A 88 -7.66 -14.46 -0.78
CA THR A 88 -6.80 -15.35 -1.56
C THR A 88 -7.55 -16.65 -1.90
N PRO A 89 -7.18 -17.39 -2.98
CA PRO A 89 -7.86 -18.64 -3.35
C PRO A 89 -7.88 -19.70 -2.24
N THR A 90 -6.91 -19.67 -1.33
CA THR A 90 -6.84 -20.56 -0.16
C THR A 90 -7.67 -20.07 1.02
N GLY A 91 -8.16 -18.84 0.98
CA GLY A 91 -8.87 -18.17 2.08
C GLY A 91 -7.98 -17.76 3.26
N TYR A 92 -6.67 -18.05 3.19
CA TYR A 92 -5.74 -17.84 4.30
C TYR A 92 -5.31 -16.37 4.47
N GLY A 93 -5.22 -15.65 3.35
CA GLY A 93 -4.90 -14.23 3.30
C GLY A 93 -5.92 -13.43 2.49
N ARG A 94 -5.70 -12.12 2.43
CA ARG A 94 -6.50 -11.16 1.64
C ARG A 94 -5.60 -10.34 0.73
N TYR A 95 -6.15 -9.69 -0.28
CA TYR A 95 -5.37 -8.84 -1.17
C TYR A 95 -6.24 -7.77 -1.86
N ASN A 96 -5.62 -6.65 -2.22
CA ASN A 96 -6.16 -5.65 -3.13
C ASN A 96 -5.28 -5.55 -4.38
N LEU A 97 -5.93 -5.27 -5.51
CA LEU A 97 -5.26 -4.92 -6.75
C LEU A 97 -5.23 -3.40 -6.91
N PHE A 98 -4.11 -2.88 -7.38
CA PHE A 98 -3.86 -1.48 -7.67
C PHE A 98 -3.47 -1.33 -9.15
N GLU A 99 -3.52 -0.10 -9.66
CA GLU A 99 -3.18 0.21 -11.06
C GLU A 99 -1.81 -0.37 -11.47
N ASN A 100 -0.82 -0.31 -10.57
CA ASN A 100 0.57 -0.71 -10.87
C ASN A 100 1.08 -1.88 -10.00
N GLY A 101 0.18 -2.64 -9.36
CA GLY A 101 0.61 -3.77 -8.52
C GLY A 101 -0.50 -4.36 -7.67
N ALA A 102 -0.11 -5.13 -6.66
CA ALA A 102 -1.04 -5.70 -5.70
C ALA A 102 -0.41 -5.67 -4.31
N VAL A 103 -1.25 -5.62 -3.27
CA VAL A 103 -0.83 -5.77 -1.88
C VAL A 103 -1.61 -6.93 -1.30
N GLY A 104 -0.89 -7.91 -0.78
CA GLY A 104 -1.43 -9.04 -0.05
C GLY A 104 -1.33 -8.82 1.45
N TRP A 105 -2.09 -9.61 2.19
CA TRP A 105 -2.05 -9.71 3.63
C TRP A 105 -2.12 -11.17 4.05
N LEU A 106 -1.28 -11.53 5.02
CA LEU A 106 -1.30 -12.84 5.67
C LEU A 106 -1.28 -12.67 7.20
N PRO A 107 -1.98 -13.52 7.97
CA PRO A 107 -2.04 -13.41 9.43
C PRO A 107 -0.67 -13.41 10.13
N GLU A 108 0.32 -14.09 9.53
CA GLU A 108 1.66 -14.29 10.11
C GLU A 108 2.65 -13.19 9.71
N SER A 109 2.40 -12.51 8.60
CA SER A 109 3.37 -11.60 7.96
C SER A 109 2.86 -10.18 7.81
N GLY A 110 1.57 -9.94 8.04
CA GLY A 110 0.92 -8.67 7.77
C GLY A 110 0.82 -8.36 6.28
N ALA A 111 0.75 -7.08 5.93
CA ALA A 111 0.62 -6.62 4.56
C ALA A 111 1.97 -6.55 3.81
N PHE A 112 2.01 -7.03 2.56
CA PHE A 112 3.19 -7.08 1.71
C PHE A 112 2.84 -6.87 0.23
N PRO A 113 3.74 -6.27 -0.58
CA PRO A 113 3.51 -6.11 -2.01
C PRO A 113 3.60 -7.46 -2.74
N ILE A 114 2.64 -7.71 -3.63
CA ILE A 114 2.62 -8.86 -4.54
C ILE A 114 3.11 -8.38 -5.92
N GLY A 115 4.21 -8.95 -6.40
CA GLY A 115 4.75 -8.67 -7.74
C GLY A 115 5.79 -7.55 -7.82
N GLY A 116 6.13 -6.90 -6.71
CA GLY A 116 7.41 -6.22 -6.59
C GLY A 116 8.48 -7.26 -6.32
N THR A 117 9.52 -7.36 -7.15
CA THR A 117 10.78 -7.93 -6.65
C THR A 117 11.12 -7.15 -5.38
N PRO A 118 11.50 -7.78 -4.25
CA PRO A 118 12.27 -7.04 -3.27
C PRO A 118 13.51 -6.56 -4.02
N SER A 119 13.51 -5.32 -4.50
CA SER A 119 14.73 -4.69 -4.96
C SER A 119 15.58 -4.63 -3.70
N SER A 120 16.52 -5.56 -3.65
CA SER A 120 17.42 -5.88 -2.56
C SER A 120 17.79 -4.64 -1.75
N SER A 121 17.64 -4.75 -0.44
CA SER A 121 18.56 -4.06 0.47
C SER A 121 19.99 -4.35 -0.03
N SER A 122 20.58 -3.39 -0.72
CA SER A 122 22.03 -3.27 -0.86
C SER A 122 22.56 -2.55 0.38
N ASP A 123 22.23 -3.09 1.55
CA ASP A 123 22.91 -2.84 2.81
C ASP A 123 23.09 -4.23 3.42
N GLY A 124 24.34 -4.71 3.36
CA GLY A 124 24.67 -6.13 3.41
C GLY A 124 24.70 -6.74 4.81
N PRO A 125 24.95 -8.06 4.91
CA PRO A 125 25.58 -8.60 6.10
C PRO A 125 27.07 -8.25 6.03
N THR A 126 27.51 -7.22 6.74
CA THR A 126 28.91 -7.21 7.23
C THR A 126 28.98 -8.25 8.34
N ASP A 127 28.99 -9.52 7.95
CA ASP A 127 29.42 -10.61 8.81
C ASP A 127 30.65 -11.25 8.16
N THR A 128 31.78 -10.61 8.41
CA THR A 128 33.09 -11.27 8.34
C THR A 128 33.77 -11.08 9.69
N ALA A 129 33.21 -11.70 10.73
CA ALA A 129 34.07 -12.37 11.70
C ALA A 129 34.35 -13.76 11.09
N GLU A 130 35.57 -14.23 10.85
CA GLU A 130 36.74 -14.19 11.70
C GLU A 130 37.96 -14.61 10.83
N VAL A 131 39.02 -13.82 10.78
CA VAL A 131 40.39 -14.35 10.88
C VAL A 131 41.21 -13.34 11.66
N VAL A 132 41.35 -13.63 12.96
CA VAL A 132 42.42 -13.09 13.77
C VAL A 132 43.74 -13.51 13.14
N SER A 133 44.57 -12.55 12.78
CA SER A 133 46.01 -12.74 12.63
C SER A 133 46.70 -11.46 13.04
N VAL A 134 46.74 -11.23 14.36
CA VAL A 134 47.81 -10.42 14.96
C VAL A 134 49.00 -11.36 15.12
N ILE A 135 49.96 -11.24 14.21
CA ILE A 135 51.37 -11.51 14.54
C ILE A 135 52.15 -10.32 14.01
N VAL A 136 52.37 -9.37 14.92
CA VAL A 136 53.46 -8.41 14.82
C VAL A 136 54.73 -9.19 15.12
N GLU A 137 55.58 -9.40 14.12
CA GLU A 137 56.98 -9.73 14.38
C GLU A 137 57.88 -8.54 14.00
N PRO A 138 58.87 -8.21 14.86
CA PRO A 138 59.58 -6.93 14.84
C PRO A 138 60.70 -6.85 13.80
N GLU A 139 60.93 -5.61 13.34
CA GLU A 139 62.04 -5.08 12.52
C GLU A 139 63.40 -5.79 12.63
N PRO A 140 64.21 -5.77 11.55
CA PRO A 140 65.42 -6.58 11.40
C PRO A 140 66.55 -6.13 12.32
N ARG A 141 67.23 -7.09 12.97
CA ARG A 141 68.51 -6.83 13.63
C ARG A 141 69.70 -7.45 12.87
N LEU A 142 70.41 -6.54 12.20
CA LEU A 142 71.87 -6.30 12.20
C LEU A 142 72.88 -7.36 11.67
N SER A 143 73.65 -6.85 10.69
CA SER A 143 75.12 -6.91 10.53
C SER A 143 75.81 -8.19 10.07
N ALA A 144 76.45 -8.08 8.90
CA ALA A 144 77.85 -8.42 8.66
C ALA A 144 78.45 -7.40 7.67
#